data_AF-A0AAV5RHC6-F1
#
_entry.id   AF-A0AAV5RHC6-F1
#
_cell.length_a   1.000
_cell.length_b   1.000
_cell.length_c   1.000
_cell.angle_alpha   90.00
_cell.angle_beta   90.00
_cell.angle_gamma   90.00
#
_symmetry.space_group_name_H-M   'P 1'
#
loop_
_entity.id
_entity.type
_entity.pdbx_description
1 polymer ?
#
loop_
_entity_poly.entity_id
_entity_poly.type
_entity_poly.pdbx_seq_one_letter_code
_entity_poly.pdbx_strand_id
1 'polypeptide(L)'
;MFRSILRPQFASARQQFFRFMSKEVRQSIDAAVKSAPVVLFMKGTPESPACGFSRNTIQILGYQGVDPSKFAAYNVLEDPELRQGIKEYSDWPTVPQLYINKEFVGGHDIIVQMSEDGSLADLLETEKVLVQ
;
A
#
# COMPACT_ATOMS: atom_id res chain seq x y z
N MET A 1 10.94 -0.05 50.36
CA MET A 1 11.83 -0.03 49.19
C MET A 1 11.31 -1.04 48.20
N PHE A 2 10.90 -0.65 46.99
CA PHE A 2 11.21 -1.33 45.72
C PHE A 2 10.66 -0.42 44.61
N ARG A 3 11.60 0.07 43.79
CA ARG A 3 11.39 1.10 42.77
C ARG A 3 10.50 0.56 41.65
N SER A 4 9.50 1.36 41.28
CA SER A 4 8.79 1.31 40.01
C SER A 4 9.77 1.14 38.86
N ILE A 5 9.68 0.01 38.14
CA ILE A 5 10.36 -0.19 36.87
C ILE A 5 9.51 0.54 35.82
N LEU A 6 10.06 1.64 35.33
CA LEU A 6 9.55 2.46 34.25
C LEU A 6 9.26 1.58 33.03
N ARG A 7 7.98 1.41 32.68
CA ARG A 7 7.61 1.01 31.31
C ARG A 7 8.11 2.08 30.36
N PRO A 8 8.84 1.75 29.28
CA PRO A 8 9.15 2.74 28.25
C PRO A 8 7.83 3.25 27.68
N GLN A 9 7.62 4.57 27.75
CA GLN A 9 6.53 5.25 27.07
C GLN A 9 6.75 5.15 25.56
N PHE A 10 6.38 4.04 24.94
CA PHE A 10 5.99 4.06 23.53
C PHE A 10 4.53 4.51 23.45
N ALA A 11 4.28 5.72 23.95
CA ALA A 11 3.02 6.40 23.74
C ALA A 11 3.02 6.93 22.30
N SER A 12 2.48 6.10 21.39
CA SER A 12 1.62 6.52 20.29
C SER A 12 2.10 7.71 19.45
N ALA A 13 3.05 7.47 18.53
CA ALA A 13 3.13 8.24 17.28
C ALA A 13 1.79 8.17 16.48
N ARG A 14 0.94 7.19 16.84
CA ARG A 14 -0.45 7.02 16.39
C ARG A 14 -1.35 8.25 16.62
N GLN A 15 -1.04 9.13 17.57
CA GLN A 15 -1.99 10.20 17.93
C GLN A 15 -1.93 11.45 17.02
N GLN A 16 -0.87 11.66 16.24
CA GLN A 16 -0.65 12.94 15.54
C GLN A 16 -0.98 12.95 14.03
N PHE A 17 -1.14 11.79 13.38
CA PHE A 17 -1.38 11.72 11.93
C PHE A 17 -2.86 11.72 11.51
N PHE A 18 -3.81 11.60 12.45
CA PHE A 18 -5.21 11.22 12.18
C PHE A 18 -6.22 12.37 12.10
N ARG A 19 -5.83 13.55 11.62
CA ARG A 19 -6.76 14.69 11.63
C ARG A 19 -6.95 15.31 10.25
N PHE A 20 -8.03 14.80 9.63
CA PHE A 20 -8.88 15.40 8.60
C PHE A 20 -8.49 15.10 7.15
N MET A 21 -8.60 13.83 6.74
CA MET A 21 -8.89 13.52 5.34
C MET A 21 -10.21 14.18 4.91
N SER A 22 -10.17 14.99 3.85
CA SER A 22 -11.37 15.61 3.28
C SER A 22 -12.26 14.57 2.59
N LYS A 23 -13.54 14.91 2.38
CA LYS A 23 -14.46 14.02 1.66
C LYS A 23 -14.00 13.81 0.23
N GLU A 24 -13.45 14.85 -0.39
CA GLU A 24 -12.95 14.89 -1.75
C GLU A 24 -11.75 13.95 -1.92
N VAL A 25 -10.78 14.00 -1.00
CA VAL A 25 -9.62 13.10 -1.00
C VAL A 25 -10.06 11.65 -0.81
N ARG A 26 -10.99 11.40 0.13
CA ARG A 26 -11.54 10.05 0.33
C ARG A 26 -12.23 9.52 -0.92
N GLN A 27 -13.02 10.34 -1.60
CA GLN A 27 -13.69 9.98 -2.85
C GLN A 27 -12.69 9.71 -3.98
N SER A 28 -11.61 10.49 -4.06
CA SER A 28 -10.52 10.26 -5.02
C SER A 28 -9.84 8.91 -4.79
N ILE A 29 -9.51 8.58 -3.53
CA ILE A 29 -8.93 7.28 -3.16
C ILE A 29 -9.93 6.14 -3.43
N ASP A 30 -11.21 6.30 -3.08
CA ASP A 30 -12.27 5.33 -3.38
C ASP A 30 -12.38 5.05 -4.88
N ALA A 31 -12.23 6.08 -5.72
CA ALA A 31 -12.24 5.93 -7.17
C ALA A 31 -10.95 5.23 -7.66
N ALA A 32 -9.80 5.58 -7.09
CA ALA A 32 -8.51 4.98 -7.42
C ALA A 32 -8.48 3.49 -7.10
N VAL A 33 -8.93 3.05 -5.92
CA VAL A 33 -8.96 1.60 -5.57
C VAL A 33 -9.98 0.80 -6.38
N LYS A 34 -10.92 1.47 -7.07
CA LYS A 34 -11.92 0.86 -7.97
C LYS A 34 -11.50 0.88 -9.44
N SER A 35 -10.41 1.56 -9.79
CA SER A 35 -10.03 1.78 -11.19
C SER A 35 -9.52 0.51 -11.88
N ALA A 36 -8.95 -0.41 -11.10
CA ALA A 36 -8.45 -1.70 -11.58
C ALA A 36 -8.54 -2.76 -10.47
N PRO A 37 -8.53 -4.06 -10.82
CA PRO A 37 -8.44 -5.14 -9.83
C PRO A 37 -7.19 -5.07 -8.97
N VAL A 38 -6.04 -4.67 -9.50
CA VAL A 38 -4.79 -4.49 -8.75
C VAL A 38 -4.39 -3.03 -8.79
N VAL A 39 -4.32 -2.39 -7.62
CA VAL A 39 -3.98 -0.97 -7.50
C VAL A 39 -2.81 -0.79 -6.57
N LEU A 40 -1.78 -0.07 -7.03
CA LEU A 40 -0.59 0.24 -6.24
C LEU A 40 -0.41 1.74 -6.06
N PHE A 41 -0.47 2.22 -4.81
CA PHE A 41 0.00 3.56 -4.48
C PHE A 41 1.51 3.51 -4.22
N MET A 42 2.31 4.22 -5.00
CA MET A 42 3.77 4.14 -4.97
C MET A 42 4.44 5.50 -5.13
N LYS A 43 5.75 5.55 -4.85
CA LYS A 43 6.58 6.74 -5.10
C LYS A 43 7.21 6.64 -6.50
N GLY A 44 6.84 7.54 -7.40
CA GLY A 44 7.17 7.47 -8.83
C GLY A 44 6.14 6.66 -9.61
N THR A 45 6.51 6.23 -10.81
CA THR A 45 5.66 5.37 -11.67
C THR A 45 6.28 3.98 -11.82
N PRO A 46 5.56 2.98 -12.36
CA PRO A 46 6.14 1.67 -12.66
C PRO A 46 7.39 1.74 -13.55
N GLU A 47 7.40 2.65 -14.53
CA GLU A 47 8.50 2.86 -15.47
C GLU A 47 9.66 3.64 -14.83
N SER A 48 9.36 4.50 -13.86
CA SER A 48 10.33 5.37 -13.17
C SER A 48 10.10 5.39 -11.66
N PRO A 49 10.41 4.28 -10.94
CA PRO A 49 10.19 4.20 -9.51
C PRO A 49 11.22 5.04 -8.75
N ALA A 50 10.73 5.92 -7.88
CA ALA A 50 11.51 6.92 -7.15
C ALA A 50 11.95 6.47 -5.74
N CYS A 51 11.61 5.24 -5.32
CA CYS A 51 11.97 4.69 -4.03
C CYS A 51 12.26 3.19 -4.15
N GLY A 52 13.27 2.67 -3.44
CA GLY A 52 13.66 1.25 -3.48
C GLY A 52 12.51 0.30 -3.12
N PHE A 53 11.69 0.64 -2.12
CA PHE A 53 10.53 -0.17 -1.74
C PHE A 53 9.45 -0.20 -2.84
N SER A 54 9.19 0.93 -3.49
CA SER A 54 8.28 1.02 -4.62
C SER A 54 8.80 0.24 -5.83
N ARG A 55 10.11 0.30 -6.10
CA ARG A 55 10.76 -0.48 -7.15
C ARG A 55 10.64 -1.99 -6.89
N ASN A 56 10.97 -2.44 -5.68
CA ASN A 56 10.88 -3.86 -5.32
C ASN A 56 9.44 -4.37 -5.42
N THR A 57 8.46 -3.59 -4.93
CA THR A 57 7.04 -3.99 -5.00
C THR A 57 6.58 -4.19 -6.44
N ILE A 58 6.92 -3.27 -7.35
CA ILE A 58 6.62 -3.42 -8.79
C ILE A 58 7.32 -4.66 -9.38
N GLN A 59 8.58 -4.91 -9.01
CA GLN A 59 9.31 -6.09 -9.48
C GLN A 59 8.65 -7.39 -9.02
N ILE A 60 8.23 -7.48 -7.76
CA ILE A 60 7.49 -8.63 -7.23
C ILE A 60 6.21 -8.85 -8.03
N LEU A 61 5.37 -7.82 -8.21
CA LEU A 61 4.13 -7.96 -9.00
C LEU A 61 4.40 -8.38 -10.46
N GLY A 62 5.49 -7.87 -11.05
CA GLY A 62 5.92 -8.27 -12.39
C GLY A 62 6.37 -9.74 -12.44
N TYR A 63 7.11 -10.22 -11.44
CA TYR A 63 7.52 -11.62 -11.35
C TYR A 63 6.35 -12.57 -11.10
N GLN A 64 5.34 -12.13 -10.36
CA GLN A 64 4.09 -12.88 -10.16
C GLN A 64 3.23 -12.93 -11.44
N GLY A 65 3.55 -12.11 -12.46
CA GLY A 65 2.82 -12.10 -13.73
C GLY A 65 1.47 -11.37 -13.65
N VAL A 66 1.35 -10.33 -12.82
CA VAL A 66 0.15 -9.50 -12.78
C VAL A 66 -0.15 -8.92 -14.16
N ASP A 67 -1.39 -9.10 -14.61
CA ASP A 67 -1.85 -8.64 -15.91
C ASP A 67 -1.83 -7.11 -15.99
N PRO A 68 -1.06 -6.50 -16.92
CA PRO A 68 -1.02 -5.05 -17.08
C PRO A 68 -2.39 -4.42 -17.38
N SER A 69 -3.34 -5.16 -17.98
CA SER A 69 -4.70 -4.66 -18.23
C SER A 69 -5.57 -4.58 -16.98
N LYS A 70 -5.14 -5.24 -15.90
CA LYS A 70 -5.82 -5.27 -14.59
C LYS A 70 -5.04 -4.51 -13.51
N PHE A 71 -3.99 -3.79 -13.90
CA PHE A 71 -3.10 -3.09 -12.99
C PHE A 71 -3.19 -1.58 -13.18
N ALA A 72 -3.25 -0.84 -12.08
CA ALA A 72 -3.08 0.60 -12.05
C ALA A 72 -2.09 1.01 -10.96
N ALA A 73 -1.29 2.03 -11.23
CA ALA A 73 -0.38 2.63 -10.25
C ALA A 73 -0.64 4.13 -10.10
N TYR A 74 -0.57 4.62 -8.88
CA TYR A 74 -0.76 6.03 -8.55
C TYR A 74 0.49 6.59 -7.87
N ASN A 75 1.05 7.65 -8.46
CA ASN A 75 2.25 8.31 -7.96
C ASN A 75 1.90 9.29 -6.83
N VAL A 76 2.18 8.92 -5.58
CA VAL A 76 1.90 9.78 -4.42
C VAL A 76 2.87 10.95 -4.26
N LEU A 77 3.90 11.08 -5.12
CA LEU A 77 4.81 12.22 -5.06
C LEU A 77 4.25 13.46 -5.75
N GLU A 78 3.30 13.29 -6.67
CA GLU A 78 2.67 14.38 -7.41
C GLU A 78 1.54 15.05 -6.63
N ASP A 79 0.96 14.34 -5.66
CA ASP A 79 -0.16 14.80 -4.85
C ASP A 79 0.10 14.57 -3.35
N PRO A 80 0.44 15.63 -2.58
CA PRO A 80 0.62 15.55 -1.14
C PRO A 80 -0.64 15.14 -0.37
N GLU A 81 -1.83 15.51 -0.85
CA GLU A 81 -3.10 15.14 -0.22
C GLU A 81 -3.36 13.65 -0.41
N LEU A 82 -3.13 13.11 -1.62
CA LEU A 82 -3.18 11.67 -1.86
C LEU A 82 -2.17 10.92 -0.98
N ARG A 83 -0.94 11.43 -0.87
CA ARG A 83 0.13 10.80 -0.07
C ARG A 83 -0.21 10.68 1.40
N GLN A 84 -0.86 11.70 1.96
CA GLN A 84 -1.28 11.67 3.35
C GLN A 84 -2.61 10.93 3.52
N GLY A 85 -3.56 11.17 2.61
CA GLY A 85 -4.87 10.55 2.59
C GLY A 85 -4.80 9.04 2.49
N ILE A 86 -3.94 8.48 1.64
CA ILE A 86 -3.85 7.01 1.50
C ILE A 86 -3.39 6.32 2.77
N LYS A 87 -2.56 6.98 3.59
CA LYS A 87 -2.13 6.45 4.89
C LYS A 87 -3.24 6.47 5.93
N GLU A 88 -4.05 7.53 5.93
CA GLU A 88 -5.21 7.64 6.81
C GLU A 88 -6.31 6.66 6.37
N TYR A 89 -6.51 6.49 5.06
CA TYR A 89 -7.51 5.61 4.46
C TYR A 89 -7.29 4.13 4.83
N SER A 90 -6.04 3.65 4.78
CA SER A 90 -5.68 2.25 5.12
C SER A 90 -5.35 2.01 6.58
N ASP A 91 -5.30 3.05 7.42
CA ASP A 91 -4.64 2.99 8.75
C ASP A 91 -3.21 2.40 8.63
N TRP A 92 -2.47 2.82 7.59
CA TRP A 92 -1.13 2.31 7.30
C TRP A 92 -0.10 3.44 7.07
N PRO A 93 1.03 3.48 7.82
CA PRO A 93 1.88 4.67 7.88
C PRO A 93 2.80 4.86 6.65
N THR A 94 3.00 3.82 5.83
CA THR A 94 4.03 3.81 4.78
C THR A 94 3.46 3.61 3.37
N VAL A 95 4.29 3.91 2.37
CA VAL A 95 4.06 3.58 0.95
C VAL A 95 5.31 2.85 0.44
N PRO A 96 5.20 1.90 -0.51
CA PRO A 96 4.01 1.59 -1.31
C PRO A 96 2.89 0.86 -0.55
N GLN A 97 1.65 0.92 -1.07
CA GLN A 97 0.46 0.23 -0.55
C GLN A 97 -0.28 -0.48 -1.69
N LEU A 98 -0.51 -1.79 -1.53
CA LEU A 98 -1.18 -2.64 -2.51
C LEU A 98 -2.64 -2.88 -2.13
N TYR A 99 -3.52 -2.75 -3.11
CA TYR A 99 -4.93 -3.13 -3.05
C TYR A 99 -5.23 -4.17 -4.11
N ILE A 100 -6.05 -5.15 -3.74
CA ILE A 100 -6.61 -6.14 -4.68
C ILE A 100 -8.12 -6.16 -4.49
N ASN A 101 -8.87 -5.94 -5.57
CA ASN A 101 -10.33 -5.87 -5.58
C ASN A 101 -10.91 -4.95 -4.51
N LYS A 102 -10.28 -3.77 -4.35
CA LYS A 102 -10.61 -2.70 -3.39
C LYS A 102 -10.23 -3.00 -1.93
N GLU A 103 -9.73 -4.19 -1.63
CA GLU A 103 -9.28 -4.56 -0.30
C GLU A 103 -7.80 -4.24 -0.11
N PHE A 104 -7.46 -3.66 1.05
CA PHE A 104 -6.08 -3.36 1.39
C PHE A 104 -5.33 -4.65 1.72
N VAL A 105 -4.26 -4.94 0.98
CA VAL A 105 -3.43 -6.14 1.17
C VAL A 105 -2.29 -5.86 2.15
N GLY A 106 -1.57 -4.75 1.94
CA GLY A 106 -0.44 -4.40 2.79
C GLY A 106 0.52 -3.38 2.19
N GLY A 107 1.50 -2.99 3.01
CA GLY A 107 2.68 -2.26 2.56
C GLY A 107 3.79 -3.18 2.06
N HIS A 108 4.92 -2.60 1.67
CA HIS A 108 6.09 -3.34 1.13
C HIS A 108 6.48 -4.60 1.90
N ASP A 109 6.65 -4.52 3.23
CA ASP A 109 7.20 -5.65 4.01
C ASP A 109 6.23 -6.84 4.04
N ILE A 110 4.92 -6.57 4.07
CA ILE A 110 3.89 -7.61 3.97
C ILE A 110 3.93 -8.24 2.58
N ILE A 111 4.05 -7.43 1.52
CA ILE A 111 4.10 -7.93 0.14
C ILE A 111 5.33 -8.82 -0.08
N VAL A 112 6.48 -8.44 0.48
CA VAL A 112 7.70 -9.27 0.47
C VAL A 112 7.46 -10.59 1.18
N GLN A 113 6.94 -10.55 2.41
CA GLN A 113 6.65 -11.77 3.17
C GLN A 113 5.69 -12.70 2.43
N MET A 114 4.59 -12.16 1.90
CA MET A 114 3.61 -12.94 1.14
C MET A 114 4.20 -13.51 -0.16
N SER A 115 5.16 -12.82 -0.77
CA SER A 115 5.88 -13.34 -1.93
C SER A 115 6.85 -14.47 -1.55
N GLU A 116 7.46 -14.42 -0.38
CA GLU A 116 8.40 -15.44 0.12
C GLU A 116 7.67 -16.71 0.58
N ASP A 117 6.50 -16.58 1.21
CA ASP A 117 5.70 -17.71 1.70
C ASP A 117 4.71 -18.27 0.66
N GLY A 118 4.59 -17.63 -0.51
CA GLY A 118 3.74 -18.06 -1.61
C GLY A 118 2.30 -17.57 -1.54
N SER A 119 1.85 -17.00 -0.41
CA SER A 119 0.47 -16.54 -0.23
C SER A 119 0.07 -15.40 -1.17
N LEU A 120 1.04 -14.62 -1.68
CA LEU A 120 0.77 -13.61 -2.70
C LEU A 120 0.35 -14.24 -4.03
N ALA A 121 1.01 -15.33 -4.45
CA ALA A 121 0.69 -16.01 -5.69
C ALA A 121 -0.71 -16.62 -5.63
N ASP A 122 -1.02 -17.32 -4.53
CA ASP A 122 -2.35 -17.91 -4.27
C ASP A 122 -3.46 -16.86 -4.31
N LEU A 123 -3.22 -15.69 -3.71
CA LEU A 123 -4.16 -14.58 -3.71
C LEU A 123 -4.39 -14.05 -5.13
N LEU A 124 -3.32 -13.78 -5.89
CA LEU A 124 -3.42 -13.22 -7.24
C LEU A 124 -4.09 -14.20 -8.23
N GLU A 125 -3.84 -15.51 -8.08
CA GLU A 125 -4.51 -16.54 -8.86
C GLU A 125 -6.00 -16.64 -8.50
N THR A 126 -6.33 -16.66 -7.21
CA THR A 126 -7.71 -16.70 -6.71
C THR A 126 -8.54 -15.53 -7.22
N GLU A 127 -7.94 -14.33 -7.22
CA GLU A 127 -8.58 -13.10 -7.71
C GLU A 127 -8.53 -12.96 -9.24
N LYS A 128 -7.89 -13.92 -9.94
CA LYS A 128 -7.80 -14.01 -11.41
C LYS A 128 -7.18 -12.76 -12.05
N VAL A 129 -6.14 -12.22 -11.43
CA VAL A 129 -5.47 -10.99 -11.88
C VAL A 129 -4.14 -11.23 -12.60
N LEU A 130 -3.76 -12.49 -12.80
CA LEU A 130 -2.57 -12.88 -13.56
C LEU A 130 -2.84 -12.92 -15.06
N VAL A 131 -1.76 -12.82 -15.86
CA VAL A 131 -1.79 -13.11 -17.30
C VAL A 131 -2.13 -14.60 -17.50
N GLN A 132 -3.07 -14.88 -18.42
CA GLN A 132 -3.44 -16.25 -18.81
C GLN A 132 -2.51 -16.79 -19.88
#